data_AF-A0A2E5Y8K3-F1
#
_entry.id   AF-A0A2E5Y8K3-F1
#
_cell.length_a   1.000
_cell.length_b   1.000
_cell.length_c   1.000
_cell.angle_alpha   90.00
_cell.angle_beta   90.00
_cell.angle_gamma   90.00
#
_symmetry.space_group_name_H-M   'P 1'
#
loop_
_entity.id
_entity.type
_entity.pdbx_description
1 polymer ?
#
loop_
_entity_poly.entity_id
_entity_poly.type
_entity_poly.pdbx_seq_one_letter_code
_entity_poly.pdbx_strand_id
1 'polypeptide(L)'
;MLKPSQLNNQSPRDKFIFVSIRNQNLQCFEHQQLIDSYAVSTAKNGQGEQMGSECTPRGWHQVHAIIGQNAVLNSVFVGRVWTGEVATPALVAAFPQRDWILTRIIQLDGLEVGRNKEGHVDTLSRYIYIHGTPDNVSFERPNSHGCIRMHNHTVVALANWVSVGTPICIE
;
A
#
# COMPACT_ATOMS: atom_id res chain seq x y z
N MET A 1 -22.83 -16.57 -25.87
CA MET A 1 -22.16 -17.79 -25.38
C MET A 1 -20.84 -17.38 -24.75
N LEU A 2 -20.81 -17.24 -23.42
CA LEU A 2 -19.60 -16.97 -22.65
C LEU A 2 -18.91 -18.31 -22.39
N LYS A 3 -17.60 -18.41 -22.65
CA LYS A 3 -16.79 -19.54 -22.21
C LYS A 3 -16.34 -19.28 -20.77
N PRO A 4 -16.75 -20.08 -19.78
CA PRO A 4 -16.17 -20.06 -18.46
C PRO A 4 -15.02 -21.06 -18.44
N SER A 5 -13.78 -20.57 -18.50
CA SER A 5 -12.61 -21.40 -18.20
C SER A 5 -11.45 -20.52 -17.76
N GLN A 6 -10.98 -20.78 -16.53
CA GLN A 6 -9.76 -20.30 -15.88
C GLN A 6 -9.85 -19.19 -14.81
N LEU A 7 -10.89 -19.22 -13.97
CA LEU A 7 -10.73 -18.81 -12.57
C LEU A 7 -11.08 -20.01 -11.70
N ASN A 8 -10.06 -20.84 -11.43
CA ASN A 8 -10.15 -21.97 -10.52
C ASN A 8 -10.63 -21.51 -9.15
N ASN A 9 -11.56 -22.29 -8.58
CA ASN A 9 -11.85 -22.46 -7.15
C ASN A 9 -10.85 -21.74 -6.22
N GLN A 10 -11.15 -20.50 -5.84
CA GLN A 10 -10.62 -19.96 -4.59
C GLN A 10 -11.74 -20.14 -3.57
N SER A 11 -11.49 -20.95 -2.54
CA SER A 11 -12.18 -20.75 -1.26
C SER A 11 -12.23 -19.24 -0.97
N PRO A 12 -13.27 -18.74 -0.27
CA PRO A 12 -13.22 -17.39 0.28
C PRO A 12 -11.84 -17.19 0.89
N ARG A 13 -11.11 -16.14 0.46
CA ARG A 13 -9.79 -15.89 1.01
C ARG A 13 -9.98 -15.69 2.51
N ASP A 14 -9.49 -16.63 3.31
CA ASP A 14 -9.70 -16.62 4.75
C ASP A 14 -9.06 -15.41 5.42
N LYS A 15 -8.16 -14.71 4.73
CA LYS A 15 -7.54 -13.46 5.15
C LYS A 15 -7.22 -12.59 3.94
N PHE A 16 -7.68 -11.35 3.91
CA PHE A 16 -7.36 -10.40 2.84
C PHE A 16 -7.56 -8.94 3.26
N ILE A 17 -7.03 -8.03 2.44
CA ILE A 17 -7.25 -6.59 2.58
C ILE A 17 -8.11 -6.09 1.44
N PHE A 18 -9.03 -5.18 1.75
CA PHE A 18 -9.72 -4.35 0.77
C PHE A 18 -9.35 -2.88 0.97
N VAL A 19 -8.87 -2.22 -0.07
CA VAL A 19 -8.54 -0.78 -0.07
C VAL A 19 -9.56 -0.06 -0.93
N SER A 20 -10.33 0.84 -0.32
CA SER A 20 -11.19 1.75 -1.06
C SER A 20 -10.48 3.06 -1.35
N ILE A 21 -10.20 3.32 -2.62
CA ILE A 21 -9.72 4.61 -3.12
C ILE A 21 -10.83 5.65 -2.93
N ARG A 22 -12.10 5.33 -3.19
CA ARG A 22 -13.18 6.30 -3.00
C ARG A 22 -13.31 6.76 -1.55
N ASN A 23 -13.27 5.82 -0.61
CA ASN A 23 -13.53 6.11 0.80
C ASN A 23 -12.25 6.40 1.60
N GLN A 24 -11.07 6.34 0.98
CA GLN A 24 -9.77 6.54 1.64
C GLN A 24 -9.62 5.66 2.89
N ASN A 25 -10.00 4.38 2.78
CA ASN A 25 -9.84 3.42 3.87
C ASN A 25 -9.28 2.08 3.40
N LEU A 26 -8.65 1.38 4.33
CA LEU A 26 -8.16 0.02 4.20
C LEU A 26 -8.85 -0.84 5.25
N GLN A 27 -9.43 -1.94 4.82
CA GLN A 27 -10.20 -2.88 5.63
C GLN A 27 -9.51 -4.24 5.65
N CYS A 28 -9.33 -4.81 6.83
CA CYS A 28 -8.72 -6.11 7.04
C CYS A 28 -9.82 -7.14 7.33
N PHE A 29 -9.88 -8.20 6.54
CA PHE A 29 -10.86 -9.26 6.68
C PHE A 29 -10.19 -10.58 7.07
N GLU A 30 -10.80 -11.32 8.01
CA GLU A 30 -10.51 -12.73 8.29
C GLU A 30 -11.83 -13.52 8.40
N HIS A 31 -11.89 -14.70 7.80
CA HIS A 31 -13.09 -15.56 7.79
C HIS A 31 -14.38 -14.79 7.43
N GLN A 32 -14.28 -13.87 6.46
CA GLN A 32 -15.35 -12.98 6.00
C GLN A 32 -15.83 -11.93 7.03
N GLN A 33 -15.12 -11.78 8.16
CA GLN A 33 -15.39 -10.76 9.17
C GLN A 33 -14.41 -9.60 9.02
N LEU A 34 -14.92 -8.37 9.17
CA LEU A 34 -14.08 -7.17 9.27
C LEU A 34 -13.41 -7.16 10.65
N ILE A 35 -12.08 -7.26 10.68
CA ILE A 35 -11.29 -7.27 11.91
C ILE A 35 -10.82 -5.87 12.26
N ASP A 36 -10.39 -5.11 11.26
CA ASP A 36 -9.83 -3.77 11.44
C ASP A 36 -10.12 -2.89 10.22
N SER A 37 -10.15 -1.57 10.45
CA SER A 37 -10.25 -0.57 9.39
C SER A 37 -9.38 0.64 9.73
N TYR A 38 -8.59 1.10 8.75
CA TYR A 38 -7.69 2.23 8.91
C TYR A 38 -7.93 3.28 7.83
N ALA A 39 -7.80 4.55 8.18
CA ALA A 39 -7.72 5.62 7.19
C ALA A 39 -6.44 5.49 6.37
N VAL A 40 -6.51 5.75 5.07
CA VAL A 40 -5.37 5.75 4.15
C VAL A 40 -5.39 6.97 3.25
N SER A 41 -4.24 7.35 2.69
CA SER A 41 -4.18 8.38 1.64
C SER A 41 -3.57 7.78 0.37
N THR A 42 -4.38 7.69 -0.68
CA THR A 42 -3.99 7.15 -2.00
C THR A 42 -3.48 8.26 -2.93
N ALA A 43 -3.23 7.95 -4.20
CA ALA A 43 -2.66 8.88 -5.16
C ALA A 43 -3.55 10.09 -5.46
N LYS A 44 -2.94 11.27 -5.48
CA LYS A 44 -3.58 12.52 -5.90
C LYS A 44 -4.11 12.47 -7.35
N ASN A 45 -3.42 11.74 -8.22
CA ASN A 45 -3.80 11.56 -9.63
C ASN A 45 -4.92 10.53 -9.82
N GLY A 46 -5.41 9.93 -8.73
CA GLY A 46 -6.48 8.95 -8.74
C GLY A 46 -5.98 7.55 -9.11
N GLN A 47 -6.85 6.80 -9.79
CA GLN A 47 -6.64 5.39 -10.11
C GLN A 47 -5.97 5.21 -11.48
N GLY A 48 -5.06 4.24 -11.59
CA GLY A 48 -4.35 3.97 -12.83
C GLY A 48 -3.11 3.11 -12.67
N GLU A 49 -2.86 2.30 -13.68
CA GLU A 49 -1.85 1.25 -13.59
C GLU A 49 -0.57 1.56 -14.39
N GLN A 50 -0.64 2.53 -15.30
CA GLN A 50 0.48 2.86 -16.19
C GLN A 50 1.71 3.38 -15.42
N MET A 51 2.89 2.91 -15.82
CA MET A 51 4.19 3.39 -15.36
C MET A 51 4.30 4.91 -15.56
N GLY A 52 4.79 5.61 -14.54
CA GLY A 52 4.93 7.08 -14.57
C GLY A 52 3.62 7.86 -14.40
N SER A 53 2.46 7.22 -14.25
CA SER A 53 1.18 7.93 -14.04
C SER A 53 1.04 8.59 -12.67
N GLU A 54 1.84 8.17 -11.70
CA GLU A 54 1.68 8.50 -10.26
C GLU A 54 0.29 8.14 -9.70
N CYS A 55 -0.50 7.32 -10.39
CA CYS A 55 -1.80 6.83 -9.93
C CYS A 55 -1.68 5.58 -9.05
N THR A 56 -2.64 5.33 -8.18
CA THR A 56 -2.73 4.08 -7.41
C THR A 56 -3.28 2.97 -8.32
N PRO A 57 -2.57 1.83 -8.49
CA PRO A 57 -3.05 0.72 -9.32
C PRO A 57 -4.24 0.01 -8.67
N ARG A 58 -5.19 -0.45 -9.49
CA ARG A 58 -6.37 -1.21 -9.01
C ARG A 58 -6.20 -2.71 -9.21
N GLY A 59 -7.19 -3.45 -8.69
CA GLY A 59 -7.31 -4.89 -8.84
C GLY A 59 -6.57 -5.65 -7.75
N TRP A 60 -6.43 -6.95 -7.98
CA TRP A 60 -5.79 -7.85 -7.04
C TRP A 60 -4.27 -7.74 -7.06
N HIS A 61 -3.75 -7.70 -5.84
CA HIS A 61 -2.35 -7.68 -5.50
C HIS A 61 -2.09 -8.69 -4.38
N GLN A 62 -0.82 -8.86 -4.04
CA GLN A 62 -0.37 -9.56 -2.85
C GLN A 62 0.76 -8.78 -2.16
N VAL A 63 0.94 -9.03 -0.87
CA VAL A 63 2.14 -8.61 -0.15
C VAL A 63 3.35 -9.36 -0.73
N HIS A 64 4.24 -8.62 -1.37
CA HIS A 64 5.49 -9.15 -1.92
C HIS A 64 6.58 -9.28 -0.85
N ALA A 65 6.76 -8.22 -0.07
CA ALA A 65 7.75 -8.14 0.98
C ALA A 65 7.29 -7.17 2.06
N ILE A 66 7.78 -7.37 3.28
CA ILE A 66 7.59 -6.42 4.37
C ILE A 66 8.96 -5.99 4.86
N ILE A 67 9.16 -4.68 4.95
CA ILE A 67 10.44 -4.05 5.28
C ILE A 67 10.28 -3.14 6.48
N GLY A 68 11.31 -3.13 7.31
CA GLY A 68 11.37 -2.29 8.50
C GLY A 68 10.78 -2.92 9.74
N GLN A 69 10.49 -4.23 9.79
CA GLN A 69 9.96 -4.94 10.97
C GLN A 69 10.63 -4.53 12.29
N ASN A 70 11.96 -4.39 12.28
CA ASN A 70 12.77 -4.05 13.45
C ASN A 70 13.17 -2.56 13.50
N ALA A 71 12.73 -1.76 12.53
CA ALA A 71 13.02 -0.33 12.51
C ALA A 71 12.14 0.39 13.53
N VAL A 72 12.71 1.43 14.16
CA VAL A 72 11.99 2.27 15.12
C VAL A 72 10.87 3.04 14.42
N LEU A 73 9.87 3.48 15.18
CA LEU A 73 8.81 4.33 14.66
C LEU A 73 9.41 5.59 14.00
N ASN A 74 8.82 6.04 12.90
CA ASN A 74 9.25 7.20 12.11
C ASN A 74 10.61 7.02 11.39
N SER A 75 11.18 5.81 11.36
CA SER A 75 12.38 5.52 10.55
C SER A 75 12.17 5.90 9.09
N VAL A 76 13.12 6.60 8.47
CA VAL A 76 12.99 7.11 7.10
C VAL A 76 13.63 6.16 6.10
N PHE A 77 12.91 5.83 5.02
CA PHE A 77 13.41 4.91 3.99
C PHE A 77 13.62 5.62 2.66
N VAL A 78 14.72 5.27 1.98
CA VAL A 78 14.99 5.65 0.59
C VAL A 78 15.39 4.41 -0.17
N GLY A 79 14.77 4.16 -1.33
CA GLY A 79 15.05 2.96 -2.12
C GLY A 79 14.79 1.66 -1.37
N ARG A 80 13.92 1.69 -0.34
CA ARG A 80 13.58 0.58 0.58
C ARG A 80 14.65 0.24 1.62
N VAL A 81 15.64 1.11 1.80
CA VAL A 81 16.69 0.97 2.82
C VAL A 81 16.50 2.06 3.87
N TRP A 82 16.61 1.69 5.15
CA TRP A 82 16.56 2.68 6.23
C TRP A 82 17.77 3.61 6.11
N THR A 83 17.55 4.92 6.11
CA THR A 83 18.62 5.91 6.00
C THR A 83 19.40 6.12 7.30
N GLY A 84 18.92 5.54 8.41
CA GLY A 84 19.37 5.85 9.77
C GLY A 84 18.66 7.06 10.38
N GLU A 85 17.92 7.85 9.59
CA GLU A 85 17.13 8.97 10.09
C GLU A 85 15.84 8.49 10.76
N VAL A 86 15.38 9.26 11.73
CA VAL A 86 14.04 9.16 12.34
C VAL A 86 13.35 10.51 12.11
N ALA A 87 12.20 10.50 11.46
CA ALA A 87 11.46 11.72 11.14
C ALA A 87 10.97 12.41 12.42
N THR A 88 11.29 13.69 12.53
CA THR A 88 10.79 14.60 13.57
C THR A 88 9.98 15.73 12.90
N PRO A 89 9.07 16.41 13.63
CA PRO A 89 8.34 17.54 13.06
C PRO A 89 9.25 18.62 12.47
N ALA A 90 10.38 18.92 13.13
CA ALA A 90 11.37 19.88 12.63
C ALA A 90 12.02 19.43 11.30
N LEU A 91 12.38 18.15 11.21
CA LEU A 91 12.97 17.60 9.98
C LEU A 91 11.96 17.58 8.83
N VAL A 92 10.72 17.19 9.09
CA VAL A 92 9.63 17.21 8.09
C VAL A 92 9.36 18.63 7.61
N ALA A 93 9.33 19.62 8.51
CA ALA A 93 9.13 21.01 8.16
C ALA A 93 10.29 21.62 7.34
N ALA A 94 11.53 21.16 7.57
CA ALA A 94 12.70 21.61 6.81
C ALA A 94 12.71 21.10 5.36
N PHE A 95 12.04 19.98 5.07
CA PHE A 95 11.97 19.38 3.74
C PHE A 95 10.52 19.11 3.30
N PRO A 96 9.72 20.17 3.07
CA PRO A 96 8.28 20.03 2.80
C PRO A 96 7.96 19.33 1.48
N GLN A 97 8.91 19.27 0.54
CA GLN A 97 8.75 18.63 -0.76
C GLN A 97 9.32 17.21 -0.83
N ARG A 98 9.94 16.70 0.25
CA ARG A 98 10.47 15.33 0.29
C ARG A 98 9.30 14.35 0.34
N ASP A 99 9.35 13.31 -0.49
CA ASP A 99 8.43 12.19 -0.36
C ASP A 99 8.89 11.31 0.81
N TRP A 100 8.11 11.32 1.89
CA TRP A 100 8.45 10.64 3.13
C TRP A 100 7.88 9.22 3.13
N ILE A 101 8.76 8.23 3.09
CA ILE A 101 8.42 6.82 3.31
C ILE A 101 8.92 6.43 4.70
N LEU A 102 8.00 6.21 5.63
CA LEU A 102 8.33 5.99 7.04
C LEU A 102 7.97 4.61 7.56
N THR A 103 8.64 4.22 8.65
CA THR A 103 8.24 3.18 9.60
C THR A 103 8.21 1.76 9.05
N ARG A 104 7.27 1.41 8.18
CA ARG A 104 7.17 0.11 7.51
C ARG A 104 6.89 0.32 6.03
N ILE A 105 7.38 -0.59 5.20
CA ILE A 105 7.02 -0.68 3.78
C ILE A 105 6.46 -2.08 3.55
N ILE A 106 5.19 -2.15 3.16
CA ILE A 106 4.56 -3.37 2.65
C ILE A 106 4.56 -3.23 1.13
N GLN A 107 5.44 -3.98 0.46
CA GLN A 107 5.55 -3.96 -0.98
C GLN A 107 4.43 -4.75 -1.62
N LEU A 108 3.89 -4.23 -2.73
CA LEU A 108 2.80 -4.85 -3.47
C LEU A 108 3.31 -5.46 -4.76
N ASP A 109 2.83 -6.65 -5.07
CA ASP A 109 2.97 -7.27 -6.39
C ASP A 109 1.58 -7.48 -7.01
N GLY A 110 1.44 -7.15 -8.29
CA GLY A 110 0.19 -7.33 -9.03
C GLY A 110 -0.10 -8.79 -9.33
N LEU A 111 -1.38 -9.14 -9.47
CA LEU A 111 -1.83 -10.49 -9.81
C LEU A 111 -2.58 -10.55 -11.15
N GLU A 112 -2.82 -9.43 -11.81
CA GLU A 112 -3.61 -9.32 -13.04
C GLU A 112 -2.73 -8.89 -14.22
N VAL A 113 -2.29 -9.87 -15.02
CA VAL A 113 -1.43 -9.65 -16.20
C VAL A 113 -2.07 -8.64 -17.16
N GLY A 114 -1.30 -7.64 -17.58
CA GLY A 114 -1.76 -6.58 -18.48
C GLY A 114 -2.65 -5.53 -17.82
N ARG A 115 -3.00 -5.69 -16.53
CA ARG A 115 -3.65 -4.66 -15.73
C ARG A 115 -2.73 -4.08 -14.68
N ASN A 116 -2.17 -4.89 -13.79
CA ASN A 116 -1.28 -4.43 -12.70
C ASN A 116 -0.03 -5.32 -12.54
N LYS A 117 0.16 -6.28 -13.44
CA LYS A 117 1.27 -7.23 -13.47
C LYS A 117 1.87 -7.25 -14.89
N GLU A 118 3.21 -7.26 -14.93
CA GLU A 118 4.03 -7.26 -16.15
C GLU A 118 3.91 -6.01 -17.03
N GLY A 119 4.90 -5.83 -17.91
CA GLY A 119 4.94 -4.73 -18.88
C GLY A 119 4.93 -3.33 -18.23
N HIS A 120 4.27 -2.39 -18.89
CA HIS A 120 4.20 -1.00 -18.44
C HIS A 120 3.19 -0.75 -17.31
N VAL A 121 2.55 -1.79 -16.80
CA VAL A 121 1.55 -1.68 -15.73
C VAL A 121 1.96 -2.37 -14.42
N ASP A 122 3.15 -2.96 -14.39
CA ASP A 122 3.62 -3.80 -13.30
C ASP A 122 3.77 -3.03 -11.97
N THR A 123 2.92 -3.35 -10.98
CA THR A 123 2.88 -2.68 -9.67
C THR A 123 4.21 -2.78 -8.92
N LEU A 124 4.89 -3.94 -8.99
CA LEU A 124 6.14 -4.16 -8.27
C LEU A 124 7.26 -3.28 -8.83
N SER A 125 7.38 -3.21 -10.15
CA SER A 125 8.33 -2.36 -10.88
C SER A 125 8.02 -0.87 -10.71
N ARG A 126 6.76 -0.52 -10.46
CA ARG A 126 6.30 0.84 -10.16
C ARG A 126 6.56 1.29 -8.72
N TYR A 127 7.11 0.42 -7.86
CA TYR A 127 7.44 0.75 -6.48
C TYR A 127 6.24 1.24 -5.65
N ILE A 128 5.10 0.57 -5.83
CA ILE A 128 3.88 0.89 -5.08
C ILE A 128 3.87 0.14 -3.75
N TYR A 129 3.68 0.88 -2.66
CA TYR A 129 3.75 0.38 -1.29
C TYR A 129 2.54 0.80 -0.46
N ILE A 130 2.30 0.06 0.62
CA ILE A 130 1.62 0.62 1.81
C ILE A 130 2.72 1.01 2.81
N HIS A 131 2.72 2.26 3.28
CA HIS A 131 3.80 2.74 4.15
C HIS A 131 3.37 3.82 5.15
N GLY A 132 4.21 4.04 6.18
CA GLY A 132 4.02 5.10 7.17
C GLY A 132 4.30 6.50 6.60
N THR A 133 3.67 7.52 7.16
CA THR A 133 3.76 8.91 6.69
C THR A 133 3.96 9.88 7.85
N PRO A 134 4.50 11.10 7.66
CA PRO A 134 4.54 12.12 8.70
C PRO A 134 3.15 12.46 9.26
N ASP A 135 3.07 12.82 10.55
CA ASP A 135 1.79 13.07 11.25
C ASP A 135 1.01 14.28 10.72
N ASN A 136 1.66 15.20 10.00
CA ASN A 136 1.02 16.36 9.38
C ASN A 136 0.32 16.05 8.05
N VAL A 137 0.38 14.81 7.55
CA VAL A 137 -0.33 14.40 6.33
C VAL A 137 -1.82 14.21 6.61
N SER A 138 -2.67 14.88 5.83
CA SER A 138 -4.11 14.69 5.87
C SER A 138 -4.53 13.40 5.16
N PHE A 139 -5.49 12.70 5.76
CA PHE A 139 -6.14 11.48 5.24
C PHE A 139 -7.54 11.75 4.68
N GLU A 140 -7.98 13.01 4.68
CA GLU A 140 -9.30 13.39 4.16
C GLU A 140 -9.36 13.34 2.63
N ARG A 141 -8.19 13.35 1.97
CA ARG A 141 -8.09 13.31 0.51
C ARG A 141 -6.86 12.55 0.01
N PRO A 142 -6.91 12.06 -1.24
CA PRO A 142 -5.74 11.48 -1.89
C PRO A 142 -4.61 12.52 -2.02
N ASN A 143 -3.38 12.14 -1.66
CA ASN A 143 -2.24 13.06 -1.65
C ASN A 143 -0.88 12.38 -1.91
N SER A 144 -0.85 11.10 -2.31
CA SER A 144 0.38 10.38 -2.64
C SER A 144 0.73 10.44 -4.13
N HIS A 145 1.87 9.84 -4.50
CA HIS A 145 2.34 9.66 -5.89
C HIS A 145 2.16 8.22 -6.41
N GLY A 146 1.17 7.49 -5.88
CA GLY A 146 0.86 6.11 -6.28
C GLY A 146 0.68 5.16 -5.09
N CYS A 147 1.52 5.33 -4.07
CA CYS A 147 1.49 4.54 -2.84
C CYS A 147 0.22 4.76 -2.00
N ILE A 148 0.02 3.90 -1.02
CA ILE A 148 -1.04 3.99 -0.01
C ILE A 148 -0.38 4.40 1.31
N ARG A 149 -0.62 5.64 1.75
CA ARG A 149 -0.07 6.14 3.01
C ARG A 149 -0.95 5.74 4.19
N MET A 150 -0.31 5.47 5.33
CA MET A 150 -0.94 5.15 6.62
C MET A 150 -0.24 5.89 7.75
N HIS A 151 -0.93 6.09 8.87
CA HIS A 151 -0.28 6.54 10.11
C HIS A 151 0.77 5.52 10.57
N ASN A 152 1.84 6.00 11.23
CA ASN A 152 2.97 5.13 11.60
C ASN A 152 2.57 3.99 12.54
N HIS A 153 1.69 4.23 13.50
CA HIS A 153 1.24 3.18 14.42
C HIS A 153 0.35 2.14 13.72
N THR A 154 -0.53 2.57 12.81
CA THR A 154 -1.45 1.64 12.12
C THR A 154 -0.74 0.83 11.05
N VAL A 155 0.28 1.37 10.38
CA VAL A 155 1.10 0.58 9.45
C VAL A 155 1.94 -0.47 10.18
N VAL A 156 2.37 -0.22 11.43
CA VAL A 156 3.02 -1.24 12.26
C VAL A 156 2.05 -2.36 12.60
N ALA A 157 0.82 -2.02 13.03
CA ALA A 157 -0.22 -3.02 13.29
C ALA A 157 -0.50 -3.87 12.04
N LEU A 158 -0.70 -3.22 10.89
CA LEU A 158 -0.91 -3.91 9.62
C LEU A 158 0.26 -4.80 9.23
N ALA A 159 1.50 -4.31 9.33
CA ALA A 159 2.72 -5.05 9.00
C ALA A 159 2.96 -6.28 9.91
N ASN A 160 2.44 -6.26 11.14
CA ASN A 160 2.47 -7.41 12.04
C ASN A 160 1.34 -8.41 11.74
N TRP A 161 0.22 -7.93 11.20
CA TRP A 161 -0.93 -8.75 10.87
C TRP A 161 -0.81 -9.46 9.52
N VAL A 162 -0.19 -8.84 8.52
CA VAL A 162 0.00 -9.45 7.19
C VAL A 162 1.23 -10.36 7.12
N SER A 163 1.18 -11.36 6.25
CA SER A 163 2.34 -12.13 5.79
C SER A 163 2.58 -11.92 4.29
N VAL A 164 3.77 -12.30 3.80
CA VAL A 164 4.01 -12.44 2.35
C VAL A 164 2.93 -13.33 1.73
N GLY A 165 2.40 -12.92 0.58
CA GLY A 165 1.27 -13.57 -0.09
C GLY A 165 -0.11 -13.12 0.41
N THR A 166 -0.21 -12.30 1.47
CA THR A 166 -1.52 -11.78 1.91
C THR A 166 -2.18 -11.03 0.76
N PRO A 167 -3.40 -11.43 0.33
CA PRO A 167 -4.05 -10.82 -0.82
C PRO A 167 -4.63 -9.44 -0.50
N ILE A 168 -4.56 -8.54 -1.48
CA ILE A 168 -4.99 -7.14 -1.35
C ILE A 168 -5.81 -6.78 -2.58
N CYS A 169 -7.06 -6.35 -2.41
CA CYS A 169 -7.87 -5.74 -3.47
C CYS A 169 -7.81 -4.23 -3.34
N ILE A 170 -7.61 -3.52 -4.45
CA ILE A 170 -7.61 -2.05 -4.48
C ILE A 170 -8.67 -1.58 -5.48
N GLU A 171 -9.64 -0.78 -5.02
CA GLU A 171 -10.77 -0.28 -5.82
C GLU A 171 -11.18 1.17 -5.52
#